data_AF-A0A6N7M835-F1
#
_entry.id   AF-A0A6N7M835-F1
#
_cell.length_a   1.000
_cell.length_b   1.000
_cell.length_c   1.000
_cell.angle_alpha   90.00
_cell.angle_beta   90.00
_cell.angle_gamma   90.00
#
_symmetry.space_group_name_H-M   'P 1'
#
loop_
_entity.id
_entity.type
_entity.pdbx_description
1 polymer ?
#
loop_
_entity_poly.entity_id
_entity_poly.type
_entity_poly.pdbx_seq_one_letter_code
_entity_poly.pdbx_strand_id
1 'polypeptide(L)' 'MDLIKIILNAISPELRKLIVQFVLSLRVAAKKTKNPLDDILVEILIKILGIKE' A
#
# COMPACT_ATOMS: atom_id res chain seq x y z
N MET A 1 -2.49 -14.78 -12.07
CA MET A 1 -3.03 -13.46 -12.45
C MET A 1 -3.26 -12.68 -11.17
N ASP A 2 -2.45 -11.65 -10.89
CA ASP A 2 -2.63 -10.80 -9.71
C ASP A 2 -3.80 -9.85 -9.95
N LEU A 3 -5.01 -10.27 -9.55
CA LEU A 3 -6.26 -9.51 -9.72
C LEU A 3 -6.13 -8.07 -9.20
N ILE A 4 -5.39 -7.89 -8.09
CA ILE A 4 -5.11 -6.57 -7.50
C ILE A 4 -4.32 -5.67 -8.45
N LYS A 5 -3.31 -6.19 -9.15
CA LYS A 5 -2.54 -5.42 -10.13
C LYS A 5 -3.39 -5.03 -11.34
N ILE A 6 -4.31 -5.90 -11.76
CA ILE A 6 -5.26 -5.60 -12.84
C ILE A 6 -6.17 -4.44 -12.42
N ILE A 7 -6.72 -4.48 -11.21
CA ILE A 7 -7.58 -3.41 -10.67
C ILE A 7 -6.80 -2.09 -10.58
N LEU A 8 -5.59 -2.10 -10.03
CA LEU A 8 -4.76 -0.90 -9.89
C LEU A 8 -4.33 -0.29 -11.23
N ASN A 9 -4.23 -1.09 -12.28
CA ASN A 9 -3.93 -0.60 -13.63
C ASN A 9 -5.19 -0.15 -14.40
N ALA A 10 -6.37 -0.62 -13.99
CA ALA A 10 -7.64 -0.26 -14.61
C ALA A 10 -8.24 1.05 -14.06
N ILE A 11 -7.87 1.45 -12.83
CA ILE A 11 -8.32 2.71 -12.23
C ILE A 11 -7.54 3.92 -12.78
N SER A 12 -8.13 5.11 -12.64
CA SER A 12 -7.47 6.34 -13.06
C SER A 12 -6.20 6.64 -12.25
N PRO A 13 -5.25 7.41 -12.80
CA PRO A 13 -4.03 7.82 -12.10
C PRO A 13 -4.30 8.54 -10.77
N GLU A 14 -5.38 9.32 -10.68
CA GLU A 14 -5.79 10.05 -9.47
C GLU A 14 -6.22 9.09 -8.36
N LEU A 15 -7.05 8.10 -8.69
CA LEU A 15 -7.45 7.07 -7.72
C LEU A 15 -6.25 6.23 -7.27
N ARG A 16 -5.34 5.90 -8.20
CA ARG A 16 -4.10 5.20 -7.86
C ARG A 16 -3.25 6.01 -6.89
N LYS A 17 -3.13 7.33 -7.09
CA LYS A 17 -2.40 8.21 -6.15
C LYS A 17 -3.01 8.18 -4.75
N LEU A 18 -4.32 8.19 -4.62
CA LEU A 18 -4.99 8.13 -3.31
C LEU A 18 -4.69 6.82 -2.58
N ILE A 19 -4.70 5.68 -3.28
CA ILE A 19 -4.34 4.38 -2.70
C ILE A 19 -2.87 4.39 -2.25
N VAL A 20 -1.96 4.91 -3.07
CA VAL A 20 -0.54 5.02 -2.72
C VAL A 20 -0.35 5.89 -1.48
N GLN A 21 -0.99 7.07 -1.43
CA GLN A 21 -0.92 7.97 -0.28
C GLN A 21 -1.48 7.32 0.99
N PHE A 22 -2.56 6.56 0.88
CA PHE A 22 -3.13 5.81 2.00
C PHE A 22 -2.12 4.80 2.55
N VAL A 23 -1.52 3.97 1.69
CA VAL A 23 -0.55 2.95 2.12
C VAL A 23 0.70 3.58 2.73
N LEU A 24 1.21 4.67 2.16
CA LEU A 24 2.34 5.41 2.74
C LEU A 24 1.99 6.02 4.11
N SER A 25 0.75 6.50 4.27
CA SER A 25 0.26 7.01 5.57
C SER A 25 0.15 5.90 6.61
N LEU A 26 -0.28 4.69 6.21
CA LEU A 26 -0.26 3.52 7.08
C LEU A 26 1.15 3.17 7.56
N ARG A 27 2.16 3.30 6.70
CA ARG A 27 3.57 3.05 7.08
C ARG A 27 4.04 4.02 8.16
N VAL A 28 3.67 5.28 8.05
CA VAL A 28 3.98 6.29 9.08
C VAL A 28 3.23 6.00 10.38
N ALA A 29 1.99 5.52 10.30
CA ALA A 29 1.19 5.17 11.46
C ALA A 29 1.71 3.90 12.16
N ALA A 30 2.09 2.86 11.40
CA ALA A 30 2.62 1.59 11.91
C ALA A 30 3.87 1.80 12.78
N LYS A 31 4.80 2.67 12.34
CA LYS A 31 6.00 3.05 13.12
C LYS A 31 5.71 3.70 14.47
N LYS A 32 4.48 4.19 14.70
CA LYS A 32 4.06 4.77 15.98
C LYS A 32 3.44 3.73 16.91
N THR A 33 3.13 2.54 16.42
CA THR A 33 2.58 1.46 17.24
C THR A 33 3.73 0.62 17.81
N LYS A 34 3.43 -0.13 18.88
CA LYS A 34 4.38 -1.09 19.47
C LYS A 34 4.24 -2.48 18.86
N ASN A 35 3.30 -2.68 17.93
CA ASN A 35 3.01 -3.97 17.35
C ASN A 35 3.89 -4.19 16.11
N PRO A 36 4.90 -5.07 16.17
CA PRO A 36 5.81 -5.29 15.03
C PRO A 36 5.10 -5.89 13.81
N LEU A 37 3.91 -6.49 13.99
CA LEU A 37 3.11 -6.99 12.88
C LEU A 37 2.56 -5.87 12.01
N ASP A 38 2.34 -4.68 12.55
CA ASP A 38 1.78 -3.56 11.78
C ASP A 38 2.77 -3.11 10.68
N ASP A 39 4.05 -3.00 11.02
CA ASP A 39 5.11 -2.67 10.05
C ASP A 39 5.22 -3.76 8.97
N ILE A 40 5.19 -5.04 9.36
CA ILE A 40 5.27 -6.17 8.42
C ILE A 40 4.07 -6.16 7.45
N LEU A 41 2.87 -5.92 7.97
CA LEU A 41 1.64 -5.93 7.18
C LEU A 41 1.65 -4.80 6.15
N VAL A 42 2.14 -3.61 6.52
CA VAL A 42 2.28 -2.49 5.59
C VAL A 42 3.32 -2.78 4.51
N GLU A 43 4.46 -3.37 4.86
CA GLU A 43 5.49 -3.75 3.88
C GLU A 43 4.98 -4.82 2.89
N ILE A 44 4.15 -5.76 3.34
CA ILE A 44 3.47 -6.72 2.47
C ILE A 44 2.49 -6.00 1.52
N LEU A 45 1.70 -5.06 2.04
CA LEU A 45 0.77 -4.24 1.25
C LEU A 45 1.49 -3.48 0.12
N ILE A 46 2.63 -2.84 0.42
CA ILE A 46 3.45 -2.13 -0.56
C ILE A 46 3.89 -3.08 -1.69
N LYS A 47 4.35 -4.29 -1.35
CA LYS A 47 4.78 -5.30 -2.33
C LYS A 47 3.64 -5.82 -3.19
N ILE A 48 2.49 -6.13 -2.59
CA ILE A 48 1.31 -6.64 -3.32
C ILE A 48 0.79 -5.59 -4.31
N LEU A 49 0.72 -4.34 -3.87
CA LEU A 49 0.22 -3.22 -4.68
C LEU A 49 1.27 -2.73 -5.70
N GLY A 50 2.51 -3.24 -5.65
CA GLY A 50 3.59 -2.86 -6.56
C GLY A 50 3.93 -1.36 -6.46
N ILE A 51 3.79 -0.79 -5.27
CA ILE A 51 4.14 0.60 -5.01
C ILE A 51 5.67 0.67 -4.98
N LYS A 52 6.25 1.36 -5.95
CA LYS A 52 7.68 1.68 -5.96
C LYS A 52 7.84 3.02 -5.24
N GLU A 53 8.69 3.05 -4.22
CA GLU A 53 9.12 4.27 -3.54
C GLU A 53 9.73 5.28 -4.52
#